data_AF-A0A4E0RL51-F1
#
_entry.id   AF-A0A4E0RL51-F1
#
_cell.length_a   1.000
_cell.length_b   1.000
_cell.length_c   1.000
_cell.angle_alpha   90.00
_cell.angle_beta   90.00
_cell.angle_gamma   90.00
#
_symmetry.space_group_name_H-M   'P 1'
#
loop_
_entity.id
_entity.type
_entity.pdbx_description
1 polymer ?
#
loop_
_entity_poly.entity_id
_entity_poly.type
_entity_poly.pdbx_seq_one_letter_code
_entity_poly.pdbx_strand_id
1 'polypeptide(L)'
;MPGNKDKKGCTTKYCIISKRLTGKTAIVTGANTGIGFHTAGELARRGALVIMACRNEERAKAAKTKLLSLYSESNADCMKTDVADRRVVDSLKPIKADQRLMFGLLRPMTISAWEGAQTTLYTVLMDSPTPGGYYSNCALKAANRLVNDERERQWLWEKSCELVGLPKN
;
A
#
# COMPACT_ATOMS: atom_id res chain seq x y z
N MET A 1 -8.27 -20.71 21.49
CA MET A 1 -7.73 -20.61 20.11
C MET A 1 -6.32 -20.07 20.21
N PRO A 2 -5.27 -20.81 19.77
CA PRO A 2 -3.91 -20.31 19.87
C PRO A 2 -3.81 -19.01 19.07
N GLY A 3 -3.44 -17.92 19.75
CA GLY A 3 -3.35 -16.60 19.13
C GLY A 3 -2.42 -16.64 17.92
N ASN A 4 -2.91 -16.17 16.77
CA ASN A 4 -2.08 -16.03 15.58
C ASN A 4 -0.88 -15.13 15.92
N LYS A 5 0.34 -15.70 15.88
CA LYS A 5 1.59 -15.07 16.30
C LYS A 5 2.04 -13.92 15.40
N ASP A 6 1.35 -13.70 14.27
CA ASP A 6 1.74 -12.74 13.25
C ASP A 6 1.02 -11.39 13.37
N LYS A 7 0.06 -11.28 14.31
CA LYS A 7 -0.71 -10.05 14.53
C LYS A 7 -1.02 -9.74 16.00
N LYS A 8 -1.17 -8.45 16.32
CA LYS A 8 -1.62 -7.93 17.62
C LYS A 8 -2.77 -6.95 17.48
N GLY A 9 -3.47 -6.66 18.58
CA GLY A 9 -4.59 -5.70 18.64
C GLY A 9 -5.97 -6.36 18.71
N CYS A 10 -7.00 -5.62 19.19
CA CYS A 10 -8.36 -6.13 19.34
C CYS A 10 -9.24 -5.76 18.13
N THR A 11 -9.54 -4.47 17.96
CA THR A 11 -10.39 -3.93 16.88
C THR A 11 -9.63 -3.77 15.57
N THR A 12 -8.49 -3.06 15.61
CA THR A 12 -7.52 -2.96 14.51
C THR A 12 -6.40 -3.95 14.77
N LYS A 13 -5.99 -4.71 13.74
CA LYS A 13 -4.89 -5.67 13.86
C LYS A 13 -3.62 -5.11 13.21
N TYR A 14 -2.51 -5.17 13.93
CA TYR A 14 -1.18 -4.76 13.49
C TYR A 14 -0.36 -5.97 13.08
N CYS A 15 0.46 -5.81 12.05
CA CYS A 15 1.41 -6.83 11.64
C CYS A 15 2.58 -6.85 12.63
N ILE A 16 2.91 -8.02 13.18
CA ILE A 16 4.07 -8.20 14.07
C ILE A 16 5.09 -9.19 13.53
N ILE A 17 4.95 -9.59 12.27
CA ILE A 17 5.91 -10.48 11.60
C ILE A 17 7.28 -9.80 11.63
N SER A 18 8.25 -10.46 12.27
CA SER A 18 9.64 -9.98 12.37
C SER A 18 10.48 -10.62 11.26
N LYS A 19 10.38 -10.06 10.05
CA LYS A 19 11.12 -10.49 8.85
C LYS A 19 11.94 -9.33 8.30
N ARG A 20 13.23 -9.56 8.04
CA ARG A 20 14.13 -8.62 7.35
C ARG A 20 13.97 -8.77 5.85
N LEU A 21 14.16 -7.66 5.14
CA LEU A 21 14.03 -7.54 3.69
C LEU A 21 15.36 -7.12 3.04
N THR A 22 16.48 -7.35 3.72
CA THR A 22 17.82 -7.10 3.19
C THR A 22 18.01 -7.76 1.84
N GLY A 23 18.52 -7.00 0.87
CA GLY A 23 18.74 -7.47 -0.51
C GLY A 23 17.46 -7.54 -1.37
N LYS A 24 16.30 -7.13 -0.84
CA LYS A 24 15.06 -7.00 -1.63
C LYS A 24 14.88 -5.56 -2.09
N THR A 25 14.26 -5.41 -3.26
CA THR A 25 13.85 -4.11 -3.81
C THR A 25 12.33 -4.03 -3.83
N ALA A 26 11.75 -2.93 -3.36
CA ALA A 26 10.33 -2.69 -3.33
C ALA A 26 9.99 -1.36 -4.01
N ILE A 27 9.01 -1.38 -4.92
CA ILE A 27 8.45 -0.16 -5.52
C ILE A 27 7.14 0.16 -4.80
N VAL A 28 7.03 1.37 -4.26
CA VAL A 28 5.81 1.83 -3.58
C VAL A 28 5.25 3.02 -4.33
N THR A 29 4.06 2.85 -4.91
CA THR A 29 3.33 3.94 -5.57
C THR A 29 2.57 4.79 -4.54
N GLY A 30 2.49 6.11 -4.78
CA GLY A 30 1.81 7.02 -3.85
C GLY A 30 2.50 7.09 -2.47
N ALA A 31 3.82 6.87 -2.42
CA ALA A 31 4.59 6.77 -1.19
C ALA A 31 4.82 8.12 -0.47
N ASN A 32 4.39 9.24 -1.04
CA ASN A 32 4.63 10.57 -0.47
C ASN A 32 3.71 10.90 0.73
N THR A 33 2.56 10.23 0.87
CA THR A 33 1.62 10.44 1.99
C THR A 33 0.87 9.15 2.34
N GLY A 34 0.11 9.19 3.44
CA GLY A 34 -0.88 8.15 3.75
C GLY A 34 -0.29 6.75 3.92
N ILE A 35 -1.05 5.74 3.48
CA ILE A 35 -0.70 4.31 3.61
C ILE A 35 0.63 4.00 2.91
N GLY A 36 0.85 4.58 1.72
CA GLY A 36 2.07 4.39 0.94
C GLY A 36 3.31 4.88 1.66
N PHE A 37 3.23 6.05 2.32
CA PHE A 37 4.33 6.60 3.13
C PHE A 37 4.76 5.67 4.26
N HIS A 38 3.80 5.19 5.04
CA HIS A 38 4.09 4.27 6.14
C HIS A 38 4.59 2.91 5.65
N THR A 39 4.04 2.41 4.55
CA THR A 39 4.50 1.17 3.92
C THR A 39 5.96 1.30 3.46
N ALA A 40 6.29 2.38 2.74
CA ALA A 40 7.65 2.64 2.28
C ALA A 40 8.65 2.74 3.44
N GLY A 41 8.28 3.46 4.51
CA GLY A 41 9.12 3.58 5.72
C GLY A 41 9.40 2.25 6.39
N GLU A 42 8.37 1.42 6.60
CA GLU A 42 8.54 0.13 7.27
C GLU A 42 9.32 -0.89 6.42
N LEU A 43 9.15 -0.88 5.10
CA LEU A 43 9.97 -1.69 4.19
C LEU A 43 11.45 -1.25 4.25
N ALA A 44 11.69 0.06 4.24
CA ALA A 44 13.04 0.62 4.35
C ALA A 44 13.68 0.25 5.70
N ARG A 45 12.97 0.41 6.82
CA ARG A 45 13.42 0.03 8.18
C ARG A 45 13.80 -1.45 8.29
N ARG A 46 13.22 -2.31 7.45
CA ARG A 46 13.50 -3.75 7.39
C ARG A 46 14.68 -4.11 6.48
N GLY A 47 15.33 -3.13 5.84
CA GLY A 47 16.51 -3.33 5.01
C GLY A 47 16.22 -3.45 3.50
N ALA A 48 15.00 -3.18 3.05
CA ALA A 48 14.70 -3.17 1.62
C ALA A 48 15.26 -1.90 0.95
N LEU A 49 15.68 -2.03 -0.31
CA LEU A 49 15.84 -0.91 -1.23
C LEU A 49 14.43 -0.46 -1.65
N VAL A 50 14.03 0.75 -1.26
CA VAL A 50 12.67 1.26 -1.54
C VAL A 50 12.73 2.32 -2.63
N ILE A 51 11.96 2.09 -3.70
CA ILE A 51 11.74 3.04 -4.78
C ILE A 51 10.39 3.71 -4.56
N MET A 52 10.40 5.01 -4.28
CA MET A 52 9.18 5.81 -4.07
C MET A 52 8.68 6.35 -5.41
N ALA A 53 7.61 5.75 -5.94
CA ALA A 53 6.98 6.17 -7.19
C ALA A 53 5.84 7.15 -6.92
N CYS A 54 6.08 8.43 -7.17
CA CYS A 54 5.13 9.52 -6.88
C CYS A 54 4.98 10.43 -8.09
N ARG A 55 3.78 11.02 -8.26
CA ARG A 55 3.50 11.97 -9.36
C ARG A 55 4.22 13.31 -9.22
N ASN A 56 4.56 13.72 -8.00
CA ASN A 56 5.24 14.98 -7.70
C ASN A 56 6.55 14.67 -6.97
N GLU A 57 7.66 15.02 -7.61
CA GLU A 57 9.01 14.72 -7.15
C GLU A 57 9.38 15.50 -5.88
N GLU A 58 9.00 16.77 -5.77
CA GLU A 58 9.30 17.60 -4.60
C GLU A 58 8.63 17.06 -3.33
N ARG A 59 7.35 16.67 -3.43
CA ARG A 59 6.62 16.02 -2.33
C ARG A 59 7.24 14.67 -1.97
N ALA A 60 7.73 13.94 -2.96
CA ALA A 60 8.43 12.67 -2.72
C ALA A 60 9.78 12.90 -2.02
N LYS A 61 10.54 13.93 -2.40
CA LYS A 61 11.79 14.34 -1.72
C LYS A 61 11.53 14.75 -0.27
N ALA A 62 10.51 15.58 -0.03
CA ALA A 62 10.13 15.97 1.33
C ALA A 62 9.72 14.76 2.20
N ALA A 63 8.94 13.84 1.62
CA ALA A 63 8.58 12.59 2.28
C ALA A 63 9.80 11.71 2.57
N LYS A 64 10.74 11.60 1.62
CA LYS A 64 12.01 10.88 1.80
C LYS A 64 12.82 11.48 2.95
N THR A 65 12.98 12.81 3.01
CA THR A 65 13.67 13.48 4.12
C THR A 65 13.00 13.17 5.46
N LYS A 66 11.66 13.17 5.49
CA LYS A 66 10.89 12.80 6.69
C LYS A 66 11.10 11.34 7.09
N LEU A 67 11.12 10.41 6.15
CA LEU A 67 11.42 9.00 6.43
C LEU A 67 12.85 8.86 6.96
N LEU A 68 13.82 9.53 6.33
CA LEU A 68 15.21 9.51 6.78
C LEU A 68 15.30 9.98 8.23
N SER A 69 14.72 11.13 8.58
CA SER A 69 14.75 11.63 9.96
C SER A 69 14.09 10.70 10.99
N LEU A 70 13.10 9.91 10.58
CA LEU A 70 12.41 8.98 11.48
C LEU A 70 13.18 7.67 11.73
N TYR A 71 14.05 7.28 10.79
CA TYR A 71 14.70 5.97 10.79
C TYR A 71 16.23 6.02 10.81
N SER A 72 16.84 7.19 10.66
CA SER A 72 18.29 7.40 10.57
C SER A 72 19.05 7.07 11.85
N GLU A 73 18.45 7.24 13.03
CA GLU A 73 19.13 6.93 14.30
C GLU A 73 19.13 5.44 14.66
N SER A 74 18.31 4.61 13.99
CA SER A 74 18.06 3.22 14.41
C SER A 74 18.57 2.14 13.45
N ASN A 75 19.10 2.49 12.28
CA ASN A 75 19.72 1.55 11.35
C ASN A 75 20.76 2.26 10.47
N ALA A 76 22.04 2.20 10.86
CA ALA A 76 23.16 2.72 10.05
C ALA A 76 23.27 2.06 8.66
N ASP A 77 22.64 0.89 8.45
CA ASP A 77 22.57 0.17 7.17
C ASP A 77 21.42 0.61 6.24
N CYS A 78 20.47 1.42 6.71
CA CYS A 78 19.24 1.71 5.97
C CYS A 78 19.23 3.14 5.44
N MET A 79 19.21 3.25 4.10
CA MET A 79 18.25 4.06 3.33
C MET A 79 18.92 4.62 2.07
N LYS A 80 19.15 3.75 1.09
CA LYS A 80 19.08 4.17 -0.31
C LYS A 80 17.61 4.12 -0.71
N THR A 81 16.86 5.18 -0.41
CA THR A 81 15.49 5.34 -0.95
C THR A 81 15.60 6.19 -2.20
N ASP A 82 15.40 5.59 -3.38
CA ASP A 82 15.41 6.37 -4.61
C ASP A 82 13.99 6.85 -4.93
N VAL A 83 13.86 8.10 -5.33
CA VAL A 83 12.59 8.61 -5.86
C VAL A 83 12.59 8.20 -7.31
N ALA A 84 11.64 7.35 -7.72
CA ALA A 84 11.62 6.80 -9.06
C ALA A 84 11.69 7.92 -10.11
N ASP A 85 12.64 7.77 -11.04
CA ASP A 85 12.84 8.60 -12.23
C ASP A 85 11.54 8.71 -13.06
N ARG A 86 11.34 9.86 -13.72
CA ARG A 86 10.20 10.20 -14.60
C ARG A 86 9.81 9.07 -15.56
N ARG A 87 10.76 8.22 -15.97
CA ARG A 87 10.57 7.09 -16.89
C ARG A 87 9.59 6.00 -16.39
N VAL A 88 9.39 5.84 -15.08
CA VAL A 88 8.35 4.93 -14.52
C VAL A 88 6.97 5.60 -14.49
N VAL A 89 6.95 6.95 -14.44
CA VAL A 89 5.74 7.78 -14.29
C VAL A 89 4.94 7.87 -15.61
N ASP A 90 5.61 7.80 -16.76
CA ASP A 90 4.98 7.97 -18.09
C ASP A 90 3.95 6.87 -18.44
N SER A 91 3.94 5.75 -17.72
CA SER A 91 2.96 4.67 -17.90
C SER A 91 1.69 4.80 -17.05
N LEU A 92 1.63 5.78 -16.14
CA LEU A 92 0.53 5.92 -15.19
C LEU A 92 -0.28 7.19 -15.49
N LYS A 93 -1.35 7.06 -16.29
CA LYS A 93 -2.31 8.15 -16.51
C LYS A 93 -2.96 8.53 -15.17
N PRO A 94 -2.93 9.81 -14.76
CA PRO A 94 -3.59 10.23 -13.52
C PRO A 94 -5.11 10.06 -13.65
N ILE A 95 -5.71 9.33 -12.71
CA ILE A 95 -7.17 9.33 -12.52
C ILE A 95 -7.59 10.77 -12.15
N LYS A 96 -8.57 11.30 -12.88
CA LYS A 96 -9.08 12.66 -12.72
C LYS A 96 -9.63 12.87 -11.30
N ALA A 97 -9.51 14.11 -10.82
CA ALA A 97 -9.83 14.48 -9.43
C ALA A 97 -11.33 14.46 -9.09
N ASP A 98 -12.19 14.20 -10.08
CA ASP A 98 -13.65 14.18 -10.01
C ASP A 98 -14.24 12.89 -9.41
N GLN A 99 -13.43 11.86 -9.18
CA GLN A 99 -13.86 10.64 -8.47
C GLN A 99 -13.64 10.65 -6.95
N ARG A 100 -13.40 11.82 -6.34
CA ARG A 100 -13.38 11.97 -4.87
C ARG A 100 -14.80 11.84 -4.32
N LEU A 101 -15.25 10.59 -4.15
CA LEU A 101 -16.45 10.29 -3.37
C LEU A 101 -16.29 10.93 -1.98
N MET A 102 -17.22 11.83 -1.64
CA MET A 102 -17.26 12.51 -0.35
C MET A 102 -17.45 11.48 0.78
N PHE A 103 -16.36 11.02 1.39
CA PHE A 103 -16.39 10.30 2.66
C PHE A 103 -16.54 11.25 3.86
N GLY A 104 -17.36 12.30 3.70
CA GLY A 104 -17.40 13.44 4.61
C GLY A 104 -18.39 13.36 5.77
N LEU A 105 -19.27 12.34 5.86
CA LEU A 105 -20.39 12.45 6.82
C LEU A 105 -20.75 11.23 7.68
N LEU A 106 -20.17 10.04 7.50
CA LEU A 106 -20.56 8.87 8.33
C LEU A 106 -19.40 7.88 8.62
N ARG A 107 -18.63 8.12 9.70
CA ARG A 107 -18.09 7.07 10.62
C ARG A 107 -17.28 7.71 11.76
N PRO A 108 -17.58 7.45 13.05
CA PRO A 108 -16.85 8.03 14.18
C PRO A 108 -15.53 7.31 14.52
N MET A 109 -14.92 6.57 13.58
CA MET A 109 -13.59 5.95 13.76
C MET A 109 -12.84 5.95 12.42
N THR A 110 -12.05 6.97 12.18
CA THR A 110 -11.16 7.08 11.02
C THR A 110 -9.92 6.23 11.25
N ILE A 111 -9.74 5.19 10.42
CA ILE A 111 -8.52 4.37 10.45
C ILE A 111 -7.35 5.26 10.04
N SER A 112 -6.28 5.29 10.85
CA SER A 112 -5.08 6.05 10.50
C SER A 112 -4.35 5.46 9.30
N ALA A 113 -3.56 6.27 8.61
CA ALA A 113 -2.74 5.81 7.50
C ALA A 113 -1.75 4.69 7.91
N TRP A 114 -1.22 4.77 9.13
CA TRP A 114 -0.36 3.74 9.72
C TRP A 114 -1.11 2.41 9.92
N GLU A 115 -2.33 2.46 10.45
CA GLU A 115 -3.18 1.30 10.62
C GLU A 115 -3.60 0.68 9.29
N GLY A 116 -3.90 1.52 8.30
CA GLY A 116 -4.19 1.07 6.93
C GLY A 116 -3.00 0.33 6.29
N ALA A 117 -1.76 0.72 6.62
CA ALA A 117 -0.56 0.07 6.09
C ALA A 117 -0.32 -1.34 6.65
N GLN A 118 -0.89 -1.69 7.81
CA GLN A 118 -0.61 -2.96 8.49
C GLN A 118 -0.98 -4.17 7.66
N THR A 119 -2.10 -4.14 6.95
CA THR A 119 -2.53 -5.28 6.13
C THR A 119 -1.62 -5.45 4.92
N THR A 120 -1.19 -4.36 4.29
CA THR A 120 -0.19 -4.39 3.20
C THR A 120 1.14 -4.94 3.68
N LEU A 121 1.61 -4.51 4.86
CA LEU A 121 2.84 -5.04 5.45
C LEU A 121 2.72 -6.53 5.77
N TYR A 122 1.57 -6.96 6.29
CA TYR A 122 1.29 -8.36 6.55
C TYR A 122 1.38 -9.22 5.28
N THR A 123 0.76 -8.78 4.17
CA THR A 123 0.80 -9.54 2.91
C THR A 123 2.18 -9.57 2.29
N VAL A 124 2.99 -8.52 2.46
CA VAL A 124 4.39 -8.49 1.99
C VAL A 124 5.30 -9.40 2.84
N LEU A 125 5.05 -9.49 4.14
CA LEU A 125 5.95 -10.17 5.08
C LEU A 125 5.62 -11.65 5.28
N MET A 126 4.36 -12.05 5.10
CA MET A 126 3.97 -13.46 5.24
C MET A 126 4.65 -14.35 4.19
N ASP A 127 4.88 -15.62 4.54
CA ASP A 127 5.69 -16.50 3.68
C ASP A 127 4.96 -16.99 2.43
N SER A 128 3.64 -17.12 2.47
CA SER A 128 2.85 -17.67 1.36
C SER A 128 1.45 -17.05 1.31
N PRO A 129 1.30 -15.83 0.75
CA PRO A 129 -0.02 -15.25 0.53
C PRO A 129 -0.81 -16.09 -0.51
N THR A 130 -2.12 -16.20 -0.30
CA THR A 130 -3.04 -16.83 -1.25
C THR A 130 -3.20 -15.89 -2.45
N PRO A 131 -2.83 -16.31 -3.67
CA PRO A 131 -3.06 -15.51 -4.88
C PRO A 131 -4.54 -15.16 -5.03
N GLY A 132 -4.85 -13.89 -5.30
CA GLY A 132 -6.23 -13.40 -5.39
C GLY A 132 -6.98 -13.31 -4.05
N GLY A 133 -6.33 -13.59 -2.92
CA GLY A 133 -6.94 -13.51 -1.60
C GLY A 133 -7.29 -12.08 -1.18
N TYR A 134 -8.44 -11.90 -0.52
CA TYR A 134 -8.81 -10.62 0.09
C TYR A 134 -8.29 -10.55 1.53
N TYR A 135 -7.42 -9.59 1.80
CA TYR A 135 -6.82 -9.41 3.12
C TYR A 135 -7.35 -8.16 3.81
N SER A 136 -7.67 -8.28 5.10
CA SER A 136 -8.07 -7.16 5.94
C SER A 136 -7.76 -7.47 7.41
N ASN A 137 -7.28 -6.49 8.16
CA ASN A 137 -6.84 -6.66 9.55
C ASN A 137 -5.85 -7.84 9.69
N CYS A 138 -4.82 -7.86 8.82
CA CYS A 138 -3.75 -8.87 8.86
C CYS A 138 -4.29 -10.32 8.82
N ALA A 139 -5.29 -10.58 7.98
CA ALA A 139 -5.91 -11.90 7.85
C ALA A 139 -6.52 -12.06 6.46
N LEU A 140 -6.48 -13.28 5.92
CA LEU A 140 -7.31 -13.66 4.78
C LEU A 140 -8.77 -13.63 5.23
N LYS A 141 -9.63 -13.00 4.44
CA LYS A 141 -11.07 -12.88 4.68
C LYS A 141 -11.85 -13.22 3.42
N ALA A 142 -13.10 -13.60 3.60
CA ALA A 142 -14.05 -13.61 2.50
C ALA A 142 -14.21 -12.18 1.97
N ALA A 143 -14.06 -12.03 0.65
CA ALA A 143 -14.38 -10.79 -0.04
C ALA A 143 -15.88 -10.49 0.06
N ASN A 144 -16.25 -9.24 -0.24
CA ASN A 144 -17.65 -8.89 -0.40
C ASN A 144 -18.26 -9.75 -1.53
N ARG A 145 -19.53 -10.17 -1.37
CA ARG A 145 -20.25 -10.97 -2.37
C ARG A 145 -20.26 -10.31 -3.76
N LEU A 146 -20.27 -8.97 -3.82
CA LEU A 146 -20.20 -8.21 -5.06
C LEU A 146 -18.94 -8.49 -5.90
N VAL A 147 -17.83 -8.87 -5.26
CA VAL A 147 -16.59 -9.23 -5.97
C VAL A 147 -16.78 -10.51 -6.82
N ASN A 148 -17.74 -11.34 -6.44
CA ASN A 148 -18.08 -12.58 -7.15
C ASN A 148 -19.29 -12.43 -8.09
N ASP A 149 -19.91 -11.26 -8.14
CA ASP A 149 -21.01 -11.00 -9.06
C ASP A 149 -20.46 -10.74 -10.47
N GLU A 150 -20.77 -11.64 -11.40
CA GLU A 150 -20.27 -11.56 -12.77
C GLU A 150 -20.70 -10.28 -13.49
N ARG A 151 -21.94 -9.82 -13.24
CA ARG A 151 -22.47 -8.61 -13.89
C ARG A 151 -21.73 -7.38 -13.41
N GLU A 152 -21.49 -7.28 -12.10
CA GLU A 152 -20.74 -6.17 -11.51
C GLU A 152 -19.28 -6.16 -11.97
N ARG A 153 -18.64 -7.34 -12.05
CA ARG A 153 -17.26 -7.46 -12.57
C ARG A 153 -17.17 -7.02 -14.03
N GLN A 154 -18.07 -7.52 -14.87
CA GLN A 154 -18.12 -7.18 -16.28
C GLN A 154 -18.39 -5.68 -16.46
N TRP A 155 -19.36 -5.13 -15.74
CA TRP A 155 -19.66 -3.71 -15.76
C TRP A 155 -18.44 -2.85 -15.36
N LEU A 156 -17.76 -3.21 -14.27
CA LEU A 156 -16.57 -2.49 -13.81
C LEU A 156 -15.44 -2.55 -14.84
N TRP A 157 -15.23 -3.71 -15.46
CA TRP A 157 -14.24 -3.89 -16.52
C TRP A 157 -14.55 -3.02 -17.74
N GLU A 158 -15.78 -3.11 -18.25
CA GLU A 158 -16.22 -2.33 -19.41
C GLU A 158 -16.13 -0.84 -19.17
N LYS A 159 -16.56 -0.38 -17.99
CA LYS A 159 -16.47 1.03 -17.61
C LYS A 159 -15.02 1.48 -17.51
N SER A 160 -14.14 0.64 -16.98
CA SER A 160 -12.70 0.92 -16.92
C SER A 160 -12.12 1.06 -18.32
N CYS A 161 -12.39 0.11 -19.24
CA CYS A 161 -11.95 0.18 -20.63
C CYS A 161 -12.46 1.45 -21.34
N GLU A 162 -13.73 1.79 -21.17
CA GLU A 162 -14.32 3.03 -21.71
C GLU A 162 -13.57 4.28 -21.20
N LEU A 163 -13.32 4.37 -19.90
CA LEU A 163 -12.65 5.52 -19.29
C LEU A 163 -11.21 5.71 -19.77
N VAL A 164 -10.51 4.62 -20.12
CA VAL A 164 -9.12 4.69 -20.59
C VAL A 164 -8.96 4.59 -22.12
N GLY A 165 -10.06 4.45 -22.86
CA GLY A 165 -10.08 4.35 -24.32
C GLY A 165 -9.53 3.03 -24.85
N LEU A 166 -9.69 1.93 -24.11
CA LEU A 166 -9.30 0.59 -24.54
C LEU A 166 -10.47 -0.14 -25.23
N PRO A 167 -10.20 -0.97 -26.25
CA PRO A 167 -11.23 -1.79 -26.86
C PRO A 167 -11.83 -2.77 -25.84
N LYS A 168 -13.12 -3.05 -25.98
CA LYS A 168 -13.80 -4.10 -25.23
C LYS A 168 -13.48 -5.44 -25.90
N ASN A 169 -12.97 -6.40 -25.13
CA ASN A 169 -12.74 -7.79 -25.58
C ASN A 169 -14.00 -8.62 -25.38
#